data_AF-A0A3R7AFC7-F1
#
_entry.id   AF-A0A3R7AFC7-F1
#
_cell.length_a   1.000
_cell.length_b   1.000
_cell.length_c   1.000
_cell.angle_alpha   90.00
_cell.angle_beta   90.00
_cell.angle_gamma   90.00
#
_symmetry.space_group_name_H-M   'P 1'
#
loop_
_entity.id
_entity.type
_entity.pdbx_description
1 polymer ?
#
loop_
_entity_poly.entity_id
_entity_poly.type
_entity_poly.pdbx_seq_one_letter_code
_entity_poly.pdbx_strand_id
1 'polypeptide(L)'
;MSLCDRCGRPFCRSCLQVVEEAGRGVALCSDCLPKFEAEKARAKLAARRRIIKAIAVIAIIIGSLITYRMFTYTEPIGSAVRNWPPARNMEGVSIIVTPEDPRKMSIENLTEYVSKRGKPGDFVSVVITFYEVAHVKFKGATLQPFTKRITIKATWYSCGRPPINPFFSGGVSATPEVLTVFLGRLQPGRYIIKVEKFYGGDISWVIREGKTYPVYEHPYREERSGTSTLYLWIG
;
A
#
# COMPACT_ATOMS: atom_id res chain seq x y z
N MET A 1 -18.30 5.50 75.67
CA MET A 1 -17.57 6.51 74.88
C MET A 1 -16.76 5.78 73.81
N SER A 2 -16.65 6.32 72.61
CA SER A 2 -15.93 5.70 71.48
C SER A 2 -15.14 6.78 70.73
N LEU A 3 -14.03 6.41 70.10
CA LEU A 3 -13.16 7.35 69.39
C LEU A 3 -13.56 7.45 67.91
N CYS A 4 -13.36 8.62 67.31
CA CYS A 4 -13.39 8.79 65.86
C CYS A 4 -12.08 8.28 65.25
N ASP A 5 -12.15 7.37 64.28
CA ASP A 5 -10.98 6.71 63.68
C ASP A 5 -10.10 7.66 62.84
N ARG A 6 -10.62 8.83 62.44
CA ARG A 6 -9.87 9.85 61.68
C ARG A 6 -9.15 10.88 62.54
N CYS A 7 -9.81 11.38 63.58
CA CYS A 7 -9.29 12.51 64.38
C CYS A 7 -8.93 12.12 65.82
N GLY A 8 -9.21 10.89 66.24
CA GLY A 8 -8.87 10.36 67.57
C GLY A 8 -9.65 10.98 68.73
N ARG A 9 -10.62 11.88 68.46
CA ARG A 9 -11.40 12.53 69.51
C ARG A 9 -12.51 11.62 70.04
N PRO A 10 -12.83 11.67 71.34
CA PRO A 10 -13.89 10.87 71.94
C PRO A 10 -15.28 11.48 71.69
N PHE A 11 -16.22 10.62 71.34
CA PHE A 11 -17.62 10.97 71.11
C PHE A 11 -18.57 9.95 71.77
N CYS A 12 -19.83 10.33 71.89
CA CYS A 12 -20.90 9.40 72.27
C CYS A 12 -21.13 8.37 71.14
N ARG A 13 -21.59 7.15 71.46
CA ARG A 13 -21.81 6.11 70.43
C ARG A 13 -22.82 6.54 69.35
N SER A 14 -23.87 7.27 69.72
CA SER A 14 -24.87 7.80 68.78
C SER A 14 -24.37 9.00 67.97
N CYS A 15 -23.25 9.60 68.34
CA CYS A 15 -22.64 10.75 67.67
C CYS A 15 -21.66 10.33 66.56
N LEU A 16 -21.33 9.04 66.45
CA LEU A 16 -20.43 8.49 65.44
C LEU A 16 -21.24 7.76 64.37
N GLN A 17 -20.80 7.89 63.13
CA GLN A 17 -21.37 7.17 61.99
C GLN A 17 -20.36 6.17 61.45
N VAL A 18 -20.77 4.91 61.33
CA VAL A 18 -19.91 3.84 60.80
C VAL A 18 -20.05 3.78 59.30
N VAL A 19 -18.93 3.93 58.59
CA VAL A 19 -18.84 3.87 57.13
C VAL A 19 -17.83 2.81 56.69
N GLU A 20 -17.99 2.29 55.49
CA GLU A 20 -17.10 1.25 54.97
C GLU A 20 -15.94 1.83 54.16
N GLU A 21 -14.72 1.48 54.56
CA GLU A 21 -13.45 1.81 53.91
C GLU A 21 -12.62 0.53 53.72
N ALA A 22 -12.30 0.19 52.47
CA ALA A 22 -11.49 -0.98 52.12
C ALA A 22 -11.94 -2.32 52.77
N GLY A 23 -13.25 -2.51 52.96
CA GLY A 23 -13.83 -3.72 53.56
C GLY A 23 -13.80 -3.75 55.09
N ARG A 24 -13.48 -2.63 55.76
CA ARG A 24 -13.56 -2.46 57.21
C ARG A 24 -14.54 -1.34 57.57
N GLY A 25 -15.24 -1.50 58.69
CA GLY A 25 -16.08 -0.45 59.28
C GLY A 25 -15.23 0.57 60.02
N VAL A 26 -15.39 1.84 59.68
CA VAL A 26 -14.66 2.98 60.25
C VAL A 26 -15.68 3.94 60.87
N ALA A 27 -15.50 4.28 62.15
CA ALA A 27 -16.37 5.18 62.90
C ALA A 27 -15.89 6.63 62.77
N LEU A 28 -16.71 7.50 62.16
CA LEU A 28 -16.39 8.90 61.89
C LEU A 28 -17.31 9.86 62.65
N CYS A 29 -16.77 10.98 63.10
CA CYS A 29 -17.57 12.09 63.63
C CYS A 29 -18.13 12.98 62.50
N SER A 30 -19.09 13.84 62.86
CA SER A 30 -19.77 14.79 61.96
C SER A 30 -18.81 15.67 61.14
N ASP A 31 -17.64 16.00 61.69
CA ASP A 31 -16.67 16.88 61.01
C ASP A 31 -15.74 16.10 60.06
N CYS A 32 -15.53 14.81 60.32
CA CYS A 32 -14.65 13.95 59.52
C CYS A 32 -15.39 13.24 58.39
N LEU A 33 -16.69 12.98 58.57
CA LEU A 33 -17.55 12.32 57.59
C LEU A 33 -17.59 13.04 56.23
N PRO A 34 -17.80 14.36 56.13
CA PRO A 34 -17.86 15.06 54.84
C PRO A 34 -16.52 15.04 54.09
N LYS A 35 -15.40 15.06 54.83
CA LYS A 35 -14.05 14.97 54.25
C LYS A 35 -13.81 13.59 53.65
N PHE A 36 -14.20 12.54 54.37
CA PHE A 36 -14.12 11.17 53.89
C PHE A 36 -14.96 10.94 52.63
N GLU A 37 -16.20 11.44 52.62
CA GLU A 37 -17.08 11.34 51.44
C GLU A 37 -16.53 12.10 50.23
N ALA A 38 -15.97 13.30 50.44
CA ALA A 38 -15.33 14.08 49.39
C ALA A 38 -14.09 13.38 48.80
N GLU A 39 -13.25 12.76 49.63
CA GLU A 39 -12.11 11.96 49.19
C GLU A 39 -12.57 10.72 48.40
N LYS A 40 -13.59 10.00 48.88
CA LYS A 40 -14.18 8.85 48.19
C LYS A 40 -14.79 9.24 46.84
N ALA A 41 -15.46 10.38 46.76
CA ALA A 41 -16.00 10.92 45.52
C ALA A 41 -14.89 11.31 44.52
N ARG A 42 -13.82 11.98 44.99
CA ARG A 42 -12.63 12.31 44.18
C ARG A 42 -11.92 11.06 43.66
N ALA A 43 -11.76 10.03 44.49
CA ALA A 43 -11.17 8.76 44.09
C ALA A 43 -12.00 8.05 43.01
N LYS A 44 -13.33 8.01 43.16
CA LYS A 44 -14.25 7.47 42.14
C LYS A 44 -14.16 8.23 40.83
N LEU A 45 -14.11 9.57 40.86
CA LEU A 45 -13.95 10.41 39.67
C LEU A 45 -12.60 10.19 38.99
N ALA A 46 -11.51 10.08 39.76
CA ALA A 46 -10.17 9.80 39.25
C ALA A 46 -10.11 8.42 38.58
N ALA A 47 -10.70 7.40 39.19
CA ALA A 47 -10.80 6.06 38.63
C ALA A 47 -11.61 6.06 37.31
N ARG A 48 -12.78 6.71 37.28
CA ARG A 48 -13.58 6.89 36.05
C ARG A 48 -12.78 7.59 34.95
N ARG A 49 -12.06 8.67 35.27
CA ARG A 49 -11.19 9.38 34.31
C ARG A 49 -10.08 8.48 33.77
N ARG A 50 -9.47 7.61 34.58
CA ARG A 50 -8.47 6.63 34.11
C ARG A 50 -9.06 5.64 33.12
N ILE A 51 -10.26 5.10 33.39
CA ILE A 51 -10.94 4.17 32.49
C ILE A 51 -11.28 4.86 31.16
N ILE A 52 -11.84 6.07 31.19
CA ILE A 52 -12.16 6.84 29.98
C ILE A 52 -10.89 7.12 29.17
N LYS A 53 -9.79 7.53 29.83
CA LYS A 53 -8.50 7.72 29.17
C LYS A 53 -7.98 6.43 28.53
N ALA A 54 -8.08 5.29 29.23
CA ALA A 54 -7.65 4.00 28.69
C ALA A 54 -8.46 3.61 27.45
N ILE A 55 -9.79 3.76 27.48
CA ILE A 55 -10.67 3.51 26.33
C ILE A 55 -10.29 4.43 25.16
N ALA A 56 -10.07 5.72 25.41
CA ALA A 56 -9.67 6.68 24.38
C ALA A 56 -8.32 6.29 23.74
N VAL A 57 -7.33 5.89 24.54
CA VAL A 57 -6.02 5.43 24.04
C VAL A 57 -6.17 4.18 23.17
N ILE A 58 -6.97 3.19 23.60
CA ILE A 58 -7.23 1.97 22.81
C ILE A 58 -7.90 2.32 21.47
N ALA A 59 -8.91 3.20 21.50
CA ALA A 59 -9.60 3.64 20.28
C ALA A 59 -8.66 4.35 19.31
N ILE A 60 -7.75 5.20 19.82
CA ILE A 60 -6.72 5.87 19.00
C ILE A 60 -5.80 4.83 18.36
N ILE A 61 -5.28 3.87 19.12
CA ILE A 61 -4.37 2.83 18.60
C ILE A 61 -5.04 2.01 17.50
N ILE A 62 -6.26 1.52 17.74
CA ILE A 62 -7.01 0.73 16.76
C ILE A 62 -7.33 1.58 15.52
N GLY A 63 -7.81 2.81 15.71
CA GLY A 63 -8.09 3.75 14.62
C GLY A 63 -6.86 4.05 13.76
N SER A 64 -5.70 4.26 14.39
CA SER A 64 -4.43 4.46 13.69
C SER A 64 -3.99 3.21 12.92
N LEU A 65 -4.16 2.01 13.48
CA LEU A 65 -3.80 0.77 12.79
C LEU A 65 -4.66 0.52 11.55
N ILE A 66 -5.97 0.75 11.65
CA ILE A 66 -6.91 0.63 10.52
C ILE A 66 -6.55 1.63 9.44
N THR A 67 -6.37 2.91 9.83
CA THR A 67 -5.97 3.98 8.91
C THR A 67 -4.67 3.63 8.21
N TYR A 68 -3.65 3.23 8.96
CA TYR A 68 -2.37 2.80 8.41
C TYR A 68 -2.52 1.66 7.40
N ARG A 69 -3.30 0.61 7.72
CA ARG A 69 -3.56 -0.49 6.77
C ARG A 69 -4.26 0.00 5.51
N MET A 70 -5.28 0.84 5.61
CA MET A 70 -5.94 1.42 4.43
C MET A 70 -4.97 2.20 3.53
N PHE A 71 -3.99 2.89 4.14
CA PHE A 71 -2.98 3.69 3.44
C PHE A 71 -1.69 2.94 3.06
N THR A 72 -1.56 1.65 3.37
CA THR A 72 -0.34 0.87 3.03
C THR A 72 -0.64 -0.44 2.32
N TYR A 73 -1.84 -0.99 2.50
CA TYR A 73 -2.27 -2.21 1.84
C TYR A 73 -2.32 -2.01 0.32
N THR A 74 -1.64 -2.90 -0.39
CA THR A 74 -1.64 -2.95 -1.85
C THR A 74 -1.91 -4.37 -2.30
N GLU A 75 -2.63 -4.50 -3.41
CA GLU A 75 -2.98 -5.77 -4.02
C GLU A 75 -2.24 -5.93 -5.34
N PRO A 76 -1.65 -7.11 -5.64
CA PRO A 76 -1.10 -7.36 -6.96
C PRO A 76 -2.23 -7.35 -7.99
N ILE A 77 -2.02 -6.66 -9.11
CA ILE A 77 -3.00 -6.60 -10.20
C ILE A 77 -2.33 -6.84 -11.54
N GLY A 78 -3.16 -7.30 -12.47
CA GLY A 78 -2.83 -7.33 -13.88
C GLY A 78 -1.80 -8.36 -14.31
N SER A 79 -1.56 -8.36 -15.61
CA SER A 79 -0.59 -9.21 -16.29
C SER A 79 0.06 -8.42 -17.41
N ALA A 80 1.21 -8.85 -17.92
CA ALA A 80 1.90 -8.12 -18.98
C ALA A 80 2.29 -9.02 -20.14
N VAL A 81 2.23 -8.47 -21.35
CA VAL A 81 2.70 -9.10 -22.58
C VAL A 81 3.71 -8.17 -23.24
N ARG A 82 4.82 -8.74 -23.69
CA ARG A 82 5.91 -8.05 -24.38
C ARG A 82 5.69 -8.11 -25.89
N ASN A 83 5.96 -7.01 -26.58
CA ASN A 83 5.86 -6.85 -28.03
C ASN A 83 4.53 -7.32 -28.61
N TRP A 84 3.44 -7.09 -27.86
CA TRP A 84 2.10 -7.44 -28.31
C TRP A 84 1.80 -6.70 -29.62
N PRO A 85 1.49 -7.41 -30.74
CA PRO A 85 1.45 -6.79 -32.07
C PRO A 85 0.62 -5.49 -32.16
N PRO A 86 -0.59 -5.41 -31.56
CA PRO A 86 -1.41 -4.20 -31.61
C PRO A 86 -0.82 -2.97 -30.91
N ALA A 87 0.20 -3.17 -30.07
CA ALA A 87 0.87 -2.12 -29.31
C ALA A 87 2.22 -1.69 -29.92
N ARG A 88 2.73 -2.37 -30.97
CA ARG A 88 4.11 -2.16 -31.48
C ARG A 88 4.42 -0.75 -31.93
N ASN A 89 3.43 -0.03 -32.47
CA ASN A 89 3.59 1.33 -32.98
C ASN A 89 3.34 2.41 -31.92
N MET A 90 3.12 2.02 -30.67
CA MET A 90 2.86 2.97 -29.59
C MET A 90 4.15 3.59 -29.07
N GLU A 91 4.06 4.84 -28.66
CA GLU A 91 5.19 5.60 -28.13
C GLU A 91 4.97 6.01 -26.67
N GLY A 92 6.07 6.10 -25.91
CA GLY A 92 6.04 6.59 -24.54
C GLY A 92 5.26 5.70 -23.56
N VAL A 93 4.38 6.31 -22.77
CA VAL A 93 3.52 5.60 -21.81
C VAL A 93 2.08 6.06 -21.99
N SER A 94 1.19 5.14 -22.37
CA SER A 94 -0.19 5.45 -22.71
C SER A 94 -1.17 4.54 -21.98
N ILE A 95 -2.32 5.10 -21.60
CA ILE A 95 -3.44 4.35 -21.04
C ILE A 95 -4.37 3.97 -22.19
N ILE A 96 -4.70 2.68 -22.26
CA ILE A 96 -5.66 2.10 -23.18
C ILE A 96 -6.93 1.79 -22.40
N VAL A 97 -8.07 2.25 -22.91
CA VAL A 97 -9.39 1.95 -22.35
C VAL A 97 -10.24 1.31 -23.44
N THR A 98 -10.68 0.09 -23.21
CA THR A 98 -11.49 -0.69 -24.14
C THR A 98 -12.76 -1.18 -23.47
N PRO A 99 -13.87 -1.39 -24.21
CA PRO A 99 -15.11 -1.92 -23.63
C PRO A 99 -14.96 -3.37 -23.13
N GLU A 100 -14.03 -4.13 -23.72
CA GLU A 100 -13.77 -5.52 -23.38
C GLU A 100 -12.27 -5.79 -23.22
N ASP A 101 -11.91 -7.01 -22.80
CA ASP A 101 -10.50 -7.41 -22.72
C ASP A 101 -9.86 -7.34 -24.11
N PRO A 102 -8.87 -6.46 -24.32
CA PRO A 102 -8.34 -6.19 -25.65
C PRO A 102 -7.60 -7.40 -26.23
N ARG A 103 -7.26 -8.41 -25.41
CA ARG A 103 -6.69 -9.69 -25.88
C ARG A 103 -7.70 -10.59 -26.59
N LYS A 104 -9.00 -10.35 -26.38
CA LYS A 104 -10.11 -11.07 -27.02
C LYS A 104 -10.71 -10.30 -28.18
N MET A 105 -10.39 -9.01 -28.28
CA MET A 105 -10.83 -8.16 -29.37
C MET A 105 -9.92 -8.40 -30.58
N SER A 106 -10.50 -8.42 -31.80
CA SER A 106 -9.73 -8.46 -33.05
C SER A 106 -9.21 -7.05 -33.38
N ILE A 107 -8.22 -6.59 -32.62
CA ILE A 107 -7.64 -5.24 -32.76
C ILE A 107 -6.32 -5.33 -33.52
N GLU A 108 -6.17 -4.50 -34.55
CA GLU A 108 -4.92 -4.35 -35.29
C GLU A 108 -4.02 -3.25 -34.69
N ASN A 109 -4.61 -2.20 -34.10
CA ASN A 109 -3.89 -1.07 -33.53
C ASN A 109 -4.60 -0.51 -32.28
N LEU A 110 -3.87 -0.35 -31.16
CA LEU A 110 -4.41 0.18 -29.91
C LEU A 110 -4.51 1.70 -29.84
N THR A 111 -3.91 2.43 -30.78
CA THR A 111 -3.76 3.90 -30.70
C THR A 111 -5.11 4.61 -30.57
N GLU A 112 -6.16 4.08 -31.21
CA GLU A 112 -7.52 4.63 -31.17
C GLU A 112 -8.18 4.54 -29.78
N TYR A 113 -7.68 3.64 -28.93
CA TYR A 113 -8.20 3.39 -27.59
C TYR A 113 -7.40 4.13 -26.50
N VAL A 114 -6.46 4.99 -26.90
CA VAL A 114 -5.70 5.81 -25.96
C VAL A 114 -6.64 6.83 -25.31
N SER A 115 -6.87 6.68 -24.00
CA SER A 115 -7.80 7.53 -23.27
C SER A 115 -7.39 7.73 -21.81
N LYS A 116 -7.69 8.91 -21.28
CA LYS A 116 -7.58 9.23 -19.85
C LYS A 116 -8.93 9.11 -19.12
N ARG A 117 -9.96 8.63 -19.81
CA ARG A 117 -11.32 8.46 -19.29
C ARG A 117 -11.91 7.12 -19.72
N GLY A 118 -12.66 6.49 -18.83
CA GLY A 118 -13.45 5.28 -19.10
C GLY A 118 -14.77 5.30 -18.35
N LYS A 119 -15.60 4.29 -18.64
CA LYS A 119 -16.88 3.99 -18.01
C LYS A 119 -16.75 2.80 -17.05
N PRO A 120 -17.72 2.57 -16.16
CA PRO A 120 -17.67 1.43 -15.25
C PRO A 120 -17.80 0.15 -16.07
N GLY A 121 -16.88 -0.80 -15.87
CA GLY A 121 -16.84 -2.05 -16.63
C GLY A 121 -15.88 -2.06 -17.81
N ASP A 122 -15.36 -0.89 -18.22
CA ASP A 122 -14.29 -0.82 -19.21
C ASP A 122 -13.03 -1.54 -18.71
N PHE A 123 -12.32 -2.14 -19.65
CA PHE A 123 -11.04 -2.77 -19.44
C PHE A 123 -9.92 -1.74 -19.63
N VAL A 124 -8.98 -1.72 -18.69
CA VAL A 124 -7.87 -0.77 -18.68
C VAL A 124 -6.55 -1.51 -18.91
N SER A 125 -5.74 -0.99 -19.81
CA SER A 125 -4.36 -1.42 -20.02
C SER A 125 -3.42 -0.23 -20.05
N VAL A 126 -2.13 -0.46 -19.80
CA VAL A 126 -1.08 0.56 -19.88
C VAL A 126 0.00 0.03 -20.79
N VAL A 127 0.33 0.79 -21.82
CA VAL A 127 1.39 0.46 -22.76
C VAL A 127 2.62 1.30 -22.42
N ILE A 128 3.77 0.64 -22.33
CA ILE A 128 5.05 1.24 -21.97
C ILE A 128 6.06 0.89 -23.06
N THR A 129 6.53 1.90 -23.78
CA THR A 129 7.55 1.75 -24.81
C THR A 129 8.93 2.07 -24.25
N PHE A 130 9.90 1.25 -24.65
CA PHE A 130 11.31 1.39 -24.35
C PHE A 130 12.06 1.42 -25.69
N TYR A 131 12.94 2.40 -25.86
CA TYR A 131 13.74 2.58 -27.07
C TYR A 131 15.15 2.09 -26.83
N GLU A 132 15.76 1.50 -27.87
CA GLU A 132 17.16 1.07 -27.86
C GLU A 132 17.47 0.06 -26.73
N VAL A 133 16.56 -0.88 -26.49
CA VAL A 133 16.73 -1.89 -25.44
C VAL A 133 16.83 -3.30 -26.01
N ALA A 134 17.52 -4.17 -25.30
CA ALA A 134 17.67 -5.59 -25.64
C ALA A 134 16.52 -6.44 -25.09
N HIS A 135 15.95 -6.04 -23.96
CA HIS A 135 14.88 -6.78 -23.30
C HIS A 135 14.14 -5.92 -22.26
N VAL A 136 12.90 -6.28 -21.98
CA VAL A 136 12.08 -5.70 -20.92
C VAL A 136 11.45 -6.79 -20.07
N LYS A 137 11.53 -6.65 -18.74
CA LYS A 137 10.95 -7.54 -17.75
C LYS A 137 9.88 -6.82 -16.94
N PHE A 138 8.67 -7.37 -16.93
CA PHE A 138 7.63 -6.94 -15.99
C PHE A 138 7.97 -7.44 -14.58
N LYS A 139 8.00 -6.52 -13.60
CA LYS A 139 8.24 -6.85 -12.19
C LYS A 139 6.96 -7.04 -11.41
N GLY A 140 5.88 -6.42 -11.86
CA GLY A 140 4.57 -6.49 -11.22
C GLY A 140 3.83 -5.16 -11.33
N ALA A 141 2.53 -5.23 -11.06
CA ALA A 141 1.71 -4.05 -10.85
C ALA A 141 0.90 -4.24 -9.57
N THR A 142 0.68 -3.15 -8.84
CA THR A 142 -0.05 -3.15 -7.57
C THR A 142 -1.06 -2.02 -7.54
N LEU A 143 -2.26 -2.29 -7.04
CA LEU A 143 -3.29 -1.30 -6.74
C LEU A 143 -3.34 -1.04 -5.24
N GLN A 144 -3.35 0.23 -4.87
CA GLN A 144 -3.75 0.69 -3.54
C GLN A 144 -5.23 1.09 -3.58
N PRO A 145 -6.17 0.28 -3.04
CA PRO A 145 -7.60 0.47 -3.28
C PRO A 145 -8.14 1.80 -2.73
N PHE A 146 -7.66 2.24 -1.57
CA PHE A 146 -8.14 3.45 -0.91
C PHE A 146 -7.70 4.74 -1.61
N THR A 147 -6.41 4.85 -1.93
CA THR A 147 -5.85 6.03 -2.62
C THR A 147 -5.98 5.96 -4.13
N LYS A 148 -6.49 4.83 -4.67
CA LYS A 148 -6.62 4.54 -6.09
C LYS A 148 -5.30 4.70 -6.85
N ARG A 149 -4.18 4.39 -6.18
CA ARG A 149 -2.84 4.46 -6.77
C ARG A 149 -2.47 3.12 -7.36
N ILE A 150 -2.18 3.10 -8.66
CA ILE A 150 -1.65 1.93 -9.35
C ILE A 150 -0.15 2.17 -9.57
N THR A 151 0.68 1.21 -9.19
CA THR A 151 2.13 1.27 -9.43
C THR A 151 2.53 0.09 -10.29
N ILE A 152 3.09 0.37 -11.46
CA ILE A 152 3.59 -0.60 -12.43
C ILE A 152 5.11 -0.52 -12.40
N LYS A 153 5.79 -1.66 -12.24
CA LYS A 153 7.25 -1.74 -12.23
C LYS A 153 7.72 -2.56 -13.43
N ALA A 154 8.65 -1.98 -14.19
CA ALA A 154 9.27 -2.65 -15.32
C ALA A 154 10.77 -2.38 -15.33
N THR A 155 11.55 -3.41 -15.65
CA THR A 155 13.00 -3.31 -15.82
C THR A 155 13.35 -3.44 -17.28
N TRP A 156 14.18 -2.57 -17.81
CA TRP A 156 14.74 -2.67 -19.15
C TRP A 156 16.24 -2.96 -19.10
N TYR A 157 16.74 -3.58 -20.15
CA TYR A 157 18.12 -4.02 -20.27
C TYR A 157 18.68 -3.53 -21.61
N SER A 158 19.91 -3.05 -21.62
CA SER A 158 20.64 -2.69 -22.84
C SER A 158 21.39 -3.89 -23.41
N CYS A 159 21.87 -3.74 -24.65
CA CYS A 159 22.71 -4.75 -25.29
C CYS A 159 24.11 -4.72 -24.67
N GLY A 160 24.51 -5.80 -24.03
CA GLY A 160 25.87 -6.01 -23.55
C GLY A 160 26.85 -6.38 -24.67
N ARG A 161 28.14 -6.47 -24.32
CA ARG A 161 29.14 -6.96 -25.27
C ARG A 161 28.93 -8.46 -25.46
N PRO A 162 28.96 -8.99 -26.70
CA PRO A 162 28.89 -10.44 -26.90
C PRO A 162 30.00 -11.12 -26.08
N PRO A 163 29.72 -12.26 -25.40
CA PRO A 163 30.76 -12.98 -24.67
C PRO A 163 31.91 -13.30 -25.62
N ILE A 164 33.15 -13.16 -25.13
CA ILE A 164 34.41 -13.25 -25.90
C ILE A 164 34.61 -14.63 -26.58
N ASN A 165 33.74 -15.62 -26.31
CA ASN A 165 33.81 -16.95 -26.91
C ASN A 165 33.04 -17.01 -28.26
N PRO A 166 33.70 -17.34 -29.38
CA PRO A 166 33.15 -17.22 -30.74
C PRO A 166 32.08 -18.27 -31.09
N PHE A 167 31.79 -19.23 -30.21
CA PHE A 167 30.89 -20.33 -30.52
C PHE A 167 29.41 -20.07 -30.18
N PHE A 168 29.07 -19.02 -29.42
CA PHE A 168 27.71 -18.86 -28.88
C PHE A 168 27.23 -17.40 -28.66
N SER A 169 27.70 -16.43 -29.44
CA SER A 169 27.27 -15.03 -29.27
C SER A 169 26.47 -14.50 -30.47
N GLY A 170 25.15 -14.40 -30.32
CA GLY A 170 24.34 -13.52 -31.14
C GLY A 170 24.33 -12.12 -30.51
N GLY A 171 24.92 -11.13 -31.17
CA GLY A 171 24.77 -9.73 -30.76
C GLY A 171 23.31 -9.29 -30.91
N VAL A 172 22.77 -8.61 -29.91
CA VAL A 172 21.39 -8.10 -29.95
C VAL A 172 21.40 -6.74 -30.62
N SER A 173 20.59 -6.58 -31.66
CA SER A 173 20.29 -5.25 -32.18
C SER A 173 19.34 -4.54 -31.21
N ALA A 174 19.64 -3.29 -30.89
CA ALA A 174 18.75 -2.47 -30.08
C ALA A 174 17.42 -2.28 -30.85
N THR A 175 16.31 -2.75 -30.31
CA THR A 175 14.98 -2.62 -30.94
C THR A 175 14.02 -1.93 -29.99
N PRO A 176 13.02 -1.19 -30.50
CA PRO A 176 11.94 -0.73 -29.66
C PRO A 176 11.20 -1.94 -29.06
N GLU A 177 11.10 -1.96 -27.75
CA GLU A 177 10.37 -2.98 -27.00
C GLU A 177 9.14 -2.35 -26.36
N VAL A 178 8.01 -3.03 -26.47
CA VAL A 178 6.75 -2.56 -25.93
C VAL A 178 6.25 -3.53 -24.86
N LEU A 179 5.90 -3.00 -23.70
CA LEU A 179 5.26 -3.76 -22.63
C LEU A 179 3.81 -3.30 -22.46
N THR A 180 2.86 -4.18 -22.78
CA THR A 180 1.43 -3.94 -22.51
C THR A 180 1.06 -4.60 -21.20
N VAL A 181 0.64 -3.80 -20.23
CA VAL A 181 0.19 -4.23 -18.91
C VAL A 181 -1.34 -4.16 -18.86
N PHE A 182 -2.00 -5.31 -18.80
CA PHE A 182 -3.45 -5.43 -18.69
C PHE A 182 -3.84 -5.32 -17.22
N LEU A 183 -4.43 -4.19 -16.81
CA LEU A 183 -4.83 -3.93 -15.43
C LEU A 183 -6.18 -4.55 -15.07
N GLY A 184 -7.00 -4.86 -16.08
CA GLY A 184 -8.34 -5.42 -15.88
C GLY A 184 -9.42 -4.34 -15.76
N ARG A 185 -10.52 -4.69 -15.11
CA ARG A 185 -11.64 -3.76 -14.87
C ARG A 185 -11.42 -3.04 -13.55
N LEU A 186 -11.41 -1.71 -13.60
CA LEU A 186 -11.22 -0.88 -12.42
C LEU A 186 -12.58 -0.38 -11.89
N GLN A 187 -12.69 -0.28 -10.57
CA GLN A 187 -13.86 0.34 -9.93
C GLN A 187 -13.94 1.84 -10.30
N PRO A 188 -15.12 2.48 -10.25
CA PRO A 188 -15.22 3.92 -10.47
C PRO A 188 -14.30 4.76 -9.57
N GLY A 189 -13.78 5.87 -10.10
CA GLY A 189 -12.92 6.81 -9.37
C GLY A 189 -11.76 7.41 -10.18
N ARG A 190 -10.97 8.29 -9.52
CA ARG A 190 -9.72 8.87 -10.05
C ARG A 190 -8.55 7.98 -9.67
N TYR A 191 -7.85 7.45 -10.66
CA TYR A 191 -6.64 6.67 -10.46
C TYR A 191 -5.40 7.50 -10.78
N ILE A 192 -4.36 7.31 -9.97
CA ILE A 192 -3.00 7.78 -10.25
C ILE A 192 -2.19 6.56 -10.65
N ILE A 193 -1.80 6.46 -11.91
CA ILE A 193 -1.01 5.36 -12.45
C ILE A 193 0.45 5.82 -12.51
N LYS A 194 1.31 5.19 -11.69
CA LYS A 194 2.75 5.40 -11.70
C LYS A 194 3.43 4.24 -12.41
N VAL A 195 4.25 4.54 -13.40
CA VAL A 195 5.12 3.57 -14.07
C VAL A 195 6.55 3.85 -13.64
N GLU A 196 7.13 2.94 -12.87
CA GLU A 196 8.52 2.98 -12.43
C GLU A 196 9.37 2.12 -13.36
N LYS A 197 10.34 2.77 -14.01
CA LYS A 197 11.28 2.14 -14.93
C LYS A 197 12.61 1.94 -14.22
N PHE A 198 13.13 0.73 -14.28
CA PHE A 198 14.43 0.35 -13.72
C PHE A 198 15.37 -0.05 -14.85
N TYR A 199 16.62 0.40 -14.79
CA TYR A 199 17.68 -0.11 -15.62
C TYR A 199 18.27 -1.35 -14.93
N GLY A 200 18.27 -2.48 -15.63
CA GLY A 200 18.71 -3.77 -15.12
C GLY A 200 20.14 -4.15 -15.53
N GLY A 201 20.85 -3.26 -16.21
CA GLY A 201 22.18 -3.53 -16.76
C GLY A 201 22.15 -4.10 -18.18
N ASP A 202 23.31 -4.57 -18.59
CA ASP A 202 23.58 -5.13 -19.91
C ASP A 202 23.25 -6.63 -19.96
N ILE A 203 22.69 -7.07 -21.08
CA ILE A 203 22.44 -8.48 -21.35
C ILE A 203 23.05 -8.94 -22.67
N SER A 204 23.53 -10.17 -22.65
CA SER A 204 23.84 -10.97 -23.83
C SER A 204 22.81 -12.08 -23.98
N TRP A 205 22.78 -12.76 -25.12
CA TRP A 205 21.94 -13.95 -25.29
C TRP A 205 22.78 -15.16 -25.66
N VAL A 206 22.37 -16.31 -25.16
CA VAL A 206 22.97 -17.60 -25.48
C VAL A 206 21.89 -18.50 -26.06
N ILE A 207 22.21 -19.16 -27.17
CA ILE A 207 21.34 -20.16 -27.78
C ILE A 207 21.70 -21.53 -27.20
N ARG A 208 20.74 -22.20 -26.58
CA ARG A 208 20.86 -23.60 -26.11
C ARG A 208 19.65 -24.38 -26.61
N GLU A 209 19.88 -25.52 -27.25
CA GLU A 209 18.81 -26.41 -27.71
C GLU A 209 17.78 -25.70 -28.62
N GLY A 210 18.24 -24.77 -29.47
CA GLY A 210 17.37 -23.97 -30.35
C GLY A 210 16.55 -22.88 -29.66
N LYS A 211 16.74 -22.67 -28.35
CA LYS A 211 16.09 -21.62 -27.56
C LYS A 211 17.09 -20.53 -27.16
N THR A 212 16.64 -19.29 -27.17
CA THR A 212 17.46 -18.12 -26.83
C THR A 212 17.22 -17.72 -25.38
N TYR A 213 18.28 -17.67 -24.58
CA TYR A 213 18.25 -17.33 -23.15
C TYR A 213 19.04 -16.05 -22.86
N PRO A 214 18.51 -15.11 -22.06
CA PRO A 214 19.25 -13.92 -21.68
C PRO A 214 20.29 -14.26 -20.62
N VAL A 215 21.49 -13.72 -20.77
CA VAL A 215 22.60 -13.78 -19.82
C VAL A 215 22.86 -12.36 -19.32
N TYR A 216 22.70 -12.16 -18.03
CA TYR A 216 22.87 -10.86 -17.37
C TYR A 216 24.33 -10.65 -16.99
N GLU A 217 24.91 -9.51 -17.36
CA GLU A 217 26.26 -9.15 -16.94
C GLU A 217 26.28 -8.77 -15.44
N HIS A 218 27.28 -9.24 -14.69
CA HIS A 218 27.43 -8.98 -13.25
C HIS A 218 28.38 -7.81 -12.99
N PRO A 219 28.18 -7.00 -11.93
CA PRO A 219 27.19 -7.16 -10.86
C PRO A 219 25.82 -6.56 -11.19
N TYR A 220 24.77 -7.34 -10.95
CA TYR A 220 23.38 -6.91 -11.15
C TYR A 220 22.94 -5.91 -10.07
N ARG A 221 22.65 -4.67 -10.48
CA ARG A 221 21.97 -3.68 -9.64
C ARG A 221 20.86 -3.02 -10.44
N GLU A 222 19.61 -3.14 -9.96
CA GLU A 222 18.50 -2.42 -10.57
C GLU A 222 18.49 -0.97 -10.08
N GLU A 223 18.70 -0.05 -11.01
CA GLU A 223 18.70 1.38 -10.72
C GLU A 223 17.44 2.00 -11.27
N ARG A 224 16.74 2.82 -10.47
CA ARG A 224 15.54 3.52 -10.93
C ARG A 224 15.97 4.55 -11.97
N SER A 225 15.64 4.29 -13.24
CA SER A 225 16.02 5.17 -14.35
C SER A 225 14.97 6.24 -14.65
N GLY A 226 13.72 6.03 -14.24
CA GLY A 226 12.66 7.01 -14.50
C GLY A 226 11.32 6.67 -13.89
N THR A 227 10.43 7.68 -13.87
CA THR A 227 9.04 7.51 -13.43
C THR A 227 8.11 8.30 -14.34
N SER A 228 7.05 7.67 -14.81
CA SER A 228 5.95 8.33 -15.51
C SER A 228 4.71 8.31 -14.63
N THR A 229 4.01 9.44 -14.53
CA THR A 229 2.75 9.53 -13.78
C THR A 229 1.62 9.89 -14.74
N LEU A 230 0.57 9.09 -14.72
CA LEU A 230 -0.62 9.22 -15.56
C LEU A 230 -1.86 9.28 -14.66
N TYR A 231 -2.92 9.88 -15.19
CA TYR A 231 -4.20 10.02 -14.49
C TYR A 231 -5.30 9.40 -15.34
N LEU A 232 -6.15 8.61 -14.70
CA LEU A 232 -7.31 7.95 -15.32
C LEU A 232 -8.55 8.25 -14.50
N TRP A 233 -9.64 8.63 -15.16
CA TRP A 233 -10.96 8.77 -14.54
C TRP A 233 -11.90 7.69 -15.06
N ILE A 234 -12.46 6.89 -14.16
CA ILE A 234 -13.57 5.97 -14.44
C ILE A 234 -14.83 6.60 -13.84
N GLY A 235 -15.67 7.17 -14.70
CA GLY A 235 -16.92 7.85 -14.34
C GLY A 235 -18.12 6.92 -14.37
#